data_AF-A0A925VWC1-F1
#
_entry.id   AF-A0A925VWC1-F1
#
_cell.length_a   1.000
_cell.length_b   1.000
_cell.length_c   1.000
_cell.angle_alpha   90.00
_cell.angle_beta   90.00
_cell.angle_gamma   90.00
#
_symmetry.space_group_name_H-M   'P 1'
#
loop_
_entity.id
_entity.type
_entity.pdbx_description
1 polymer ?
#
loop_
_entity_poly.entity_id
_entity_poly.type
_entity_poly.pdbx_seq_one_letter_code
_entity_poly.pdbx_strand_id
1 'polypeptide(L)'
;MAVHKRPAAFEGVDGFSYSADILTDETGDTSQPWGAYLLFVRWGYGEPEVQGHLESEFLLRGSSEVVVRQQLGNMLLHTVKATLDGLIRARR
;
A
#
# COMPACT_ATOMS: atom_id res chain seq x y z
N MET A 1 20.48 16.48 15.01
CA MET A 1 20.24 15.47 13.96
C MET A 1 18.75 15.44 13.67
N ALA A 2 18.33 15.68 12.44
CA ALA A 2 16.93 15.52 12.06
C ALA A 2 16.67 14.03 11.90
N VAL A 3 16.04 13.41 12.91
CA VAL A 3 15.45 12.09 12.74
C VAL A 3 14.34 12.23 11.72
N HIS A 4 14.40 11.45 10.63
CA HIS A 4 13.30 11.34 9.68
C HIS A 4 12.07 10.91 10.49
N LYS A 5 11.16 11.86 10.76
CA LYS A 5 9.93 11.55 11.48
C LYS A 5 9.16 10.52 10.68
N ARG A 6 8.59 9.55 11.39
CA ARG A 6 7.70 8.55 10.79
C ARG A 6 6.62 9.25 9.95
N PRO A 7 6.40 8.83 8.69
CA PRO A 7 5.31 9.37 7.87
C PRO A 7 3.95 9.20 8.53
N ALA A 8 2.96 9.99 8.12
CA ALA A 8 1.57 9.74 8.48
C ALA A 8 1.24 8.27 8.16
N ALA A 9 0.60 7.59 9.12
CA ALA A 9 0.47 6.15 9.11
C ALA A 9 -0.94 5.74 9.52
N PHE A 10 -1.41 4.65 8.93
CA PHE A 10 -2.63 3.97 9.32
C PHE A 10 -2.35 3.07 10.52
N GLU A 11 -3.32 2.96 11.43
CA GLU A 11 -3.29 1.96 12.51
C GLU A 11 -4.02 0.70 12.04
N GLY A 12 -3.30 -0.40 11.83
CA GLY A 12 -3.88 -1.68 11.44
C GLY A 12 -4.75 -2.28 12.55
N VAL A 13 -5.69 -3.15 12.18
CA VAL A 13 -6.53 -3.90 13.15
C VAL A 13 -5.74 -4.87 14.04
N ASP A 14 -4.45 -5.08 13.77
CA ASP A 14 -3.52 -5.81 14.62
C ASP A 14 -2.77 -4.92 15.64
N GLY A 15 -3.07 -3.62 15.68
CA GLY A 15 -2.46 -2.64 16.58
C GLY A 15 -1.09 -2.14 16.12
N PHE A 16 -0.65 -2.52 14.91
CA PHE A 16 0.59 -2.03 14.32
C PHE A 16 0.36 -0.82 13.42
N SER A 17 1.47 -0.19 13.11
CA SER A 17 1.55 1.07 12.42
C SER A 17 2.01 0.87 10.98
N TYR A 18 1.30 1.42 10.01
CA TYR A 18 1.56 1.18 8.60
C TYR A 18 1.68 2.46 7.77
N SER A 19 2.75 2.58 7.01
CA SER A 19 2.83 3.57 5.91
C SER A 19 2.32 2.92 4.63
N ALA A 20 1.64 3.68 3.78
CA ALA A 20 1.15 3.21 2.48
C ALA A 20 1.91 3.90 1.35
N ASP A 21 2.23 3.14 0.30
CA ASP A 21 2.74 3.65 -0.97
C ASP A 21 1.99 2.99 -2.13
N ILE A 22 2.02 3.65 -3.29
CA ILE A 22 1.42 3.15 -4.53
C ILE A 22 2.55 2.69 -5.44
N LEU A 23 2.52 1.39 -5.75
CA LEU A 23 3.42 0.77 -6.70
C LEU A 23 2.69 0.37 -7.97
N THR A 24 3.44 0.33 -9.07
CA THR A 24 3.00 -0.10 -10.38
C THR A 24 3.92 -1.19 -10.90
N ASP A 25 3.35 -2.15 -11.62
CA ASP A 25 4.11 -3.24 -12.23
C ASP A 25 3.41 -3.75 -13.50
N GLU A 26 4.14 -4.50 -14.31
CA GLU A 26 3.61 -5.14 -15.51
C GLU A 26 2.71 -6.33 -15.14
N THR A 27 1.56 -6.44 -15.79
CA THR A 27 0.57 -7.50 -15.49
C THR A 27 0.76 -8.77 -16.30
N GLY A 28 1.54 -8.70 -17.39
CA GLY A 28 1.64 -9.74 -18.42
C GLY A 28 0.45 -9.81 -19.39
N ASP A 29 -0.60 -8.99 -19.22
CA ASP A 29 -1.74 -8.88 -20.13
C ASP A 29 -1.55 -7.73 -21.12
N THR A 30 -1.45 -8.04 -22.41
CA THR A 30 -1.22 -7.03 -23.45
C THR A 30 -2.36 -6.03 -23.61
N SER A 31 -3.58 -6.36 -23.17
CA SER A 31 -4.72 -5.45 -23.18
C SER A 31 -4.72 -4.46 -22.01
N GLN A 32 -4.09 -4.85 -20.90
CA GLN A 32 -3.98 -4.05 -19.66
C GLN A 32 -2.58 -4.22 -19.06
N PRO A 33 -1.52 -3.78 -19.76
CA PRO A 33 -0.14 -4.11 -19.44
C PRO A 33 0.32 -3.60 -18.08
N TRP A 34 -0.32 -2.59 -17.52
CA TRP A 34 0.07 -1.98 -16.25
C TRP A 34 -0.96 -2.24 -15.15
N GLY A 35 -0.47 -2.62 -13.97
CA GLY A 35 -1.26 -2.79 -12.76
C GLY A 35 -0.77 -1.86 -11.66
N ALA A 36 -1.69 -1.36 -10.83
CA ALA A 36 -1.35 -0.58 -9.63
C ALA A 36 -1.87 -1.28 -8.37
N TYR A 37 -1.06 -1.27 -7.31
CA TYR A 37 -1.37 -1.90 -6.03
C TYR A 37 -0.83 -1.07 -4.86
N LEU A 38 -1.28 -1.40 -3.65
CA LEU A 38 -0.85 -0.75 -2.42
C LEU A 38 0.21 -1.59 -1.72
N LEU A 39 1.33 -0.95 -1.38
CA LEU A 39 2.35 -1.48 -0.48
C LEU A 39 2.18 -0.85 0.91
N PHE A 40 2.03 -1.68 1.93
CA PHE A 40 1.94 -1.26 3.32
C PHE A 40 3.18 -1.68 4.09
N VAL A 41 3.99 -0.73 4.54
CA VAL A 41 5.18 -0.98 5.37
C VAL A 41 4.80 -0.98 6.84
N ARG A 42 5.01 -2.10 7.53
CA ARG A 42 4.74 -2.29 8.97
C ARG A 42 5.92 -1.78 9.79
N TRP A 43 5.62 -0.91 10.75
CA TRP A 43 6.59 -0.36 11.70
C TRP A 43 6.49 -1.05 13.07
N GLY A 44 7.64 -1.26 13.69
CA GLY A 44 7.73 -1.71 15.09
C GLY A 44 7.30 -0.68 16.12
N TYR A 45 7.19 -1.11 17.37
CA TYR A 45 6.98 -0.21 18.51
C TYR A 45 8.32 0.43 18.90
N GLY A 46 8.44 1.76 18.79
CA GLY A 46 9.63 2.50 19.21
C GLY A 46 10.34 3.21 18.05
N GLU A 47 11.66 3.06 17.97
CA GLU A 47 12.46 3.59 16.86
C GLU A 47 11.95 3.09 15.51
N PRO A 48 12.12 3.86 14.40
CA PRO A 48 11.58 3.49 13.09
C PRO A 48 12.31 2.27 12.51
N GLU A 49 11.91 1.09 12.96
CA GLU A 49 12.31 -0.21 12.46
C GLU A 49 11.19 -0.79 11.60
N VAL A 50 11.51 -1.15 10.35
CA VAL A 50 10.59 -1.87 9.47
C VAL A 50 10.53 -3.32 9.92
N GLN A 51 9.35 -3.78 10.34
CA GLN A 51 9.13 -5.17 10.77
C GLN A 51 8.51 -6.07 9.70
N GLY A 52 8.10 -5.49 8.56
CA GLY A 52 7.58 -6.26 7.43
C GLY A 52 6.74 -5.41 6.50
N HIS A 53 6.05 -6.05 5.57
CA HIS A 53 5.11 -5.39 4.67
C HIS A 53 3.92 -6.29 4.32
N LEU A 54 2.86 -5.64 3.84
CA LEU A 54 1.71 -6.26 3.18
C LEU A 54 1.55 -5.62 1.81
N GLU A 55 1.18 -6.42 0.82
CA GLU A 55 0.90 -5.97 -0.53
C GLU A 55 -0.51 -6.40 -0.90
N SER A 56 -1.26 -5.52 -1.56
CA SER A 56 -2.49 -5.92 -2.22
C SER A 56 -2.17 -6.58 -3.56
N GLU A 57 -3.13 -7.34 -4.10
CA GLU A 57 -3.14 -7.61 -5.53
C GLU A 57 -3.30 -6.30 -6.34
N PHE A 58 -3.21 -6.38 -7.66
CA PHE A 58 -3.54 -5.25 -8.53
C PHE A 58 -4.99 -4.81 -8.33
N LEU A 59 -5.16 -3.62 -7.75
CA LEU A 59 -6.47 -3.00 -7.51
C LEU A 59 -6.99 -2.32 -8.78
N LEU A 60 -6.08 -1.89 -9.65
CA LEU A 60 -6.36 -1.32 -10.96
C LEU A 60 -5.44 -1.94 -12.00
N ARG A 61 -5.94 -2.06 -13.22
CA ARG A 61 -5.15 -2.40 -14.41
C ARG A 61 -5.52 -1.47 -15.56
N GLY A 62 -4.60 -1.27 -16.50
CA GLY A 62 -4.81 -0.36 -17.62
C GLY A 62 -3.64 -0.34 -18.60
N SER A 63 -3.74 0.55 -19.59
CA SER A 63 -2.78 0.66 -20.69
C SER A 63 -1.59 1.59 -20.41
N SER A 64 -1.58 2.28 -19.27
CA SER A 64 -0.52 3.25 -18.93
C SER A 64 -0.23 3.24 -17.44
N GLU A 65 1.05 3.08 -17.08
CA GLU A 65 1.58 3.14 -15.72
C GLU A 65 1.13 4.41 -14.98
N VAL A 66 1.31 5.58 -15.62
CA VAL A 66 0.98 6.88 -15.03
C VAL A 66 -0.51 6.98 -14.73
N VAL A 67 -1.36 6.48 -15.63
CA VAL A 67 -2.82 6.54 -15.47
C VAL A 67 -3.25 5.66 -14.30
N VAL A 68 -2.80 4.41 -14.22
CA VAL A 68 -3.19 3.51 -13.13
C VAL A 68 -2.68 4.01 -11.77
N ARG A 69 -1.47 4.59 -11.73
CA ARG A 69 -0.92 5.22 -10.52
C ARG A 69 -1.74 6.41 -10.07
N GLN A 70 -2.09 7.32 -10.99
CA GLN A 70 -2.91 8.49 -10.67
C GLN A 70 -4.32 8.10 -10.21
N GLN A 71 -4.93 7.12 -10.87
CA GLN A 71 -6.26 6.63 -10.49
C GLN A 71 -6.24 6.01 -9.10
N LEU A 72 -5.23 5.18 -8.78
CA LEU A 72 -5.10 4.62 -7.43
C LEU A 72 -4.78 5.73 -6.41
N GLY A 73 -4.04 6.75 -6.80
CA GLY A 73 -3.76 7.94 -5.99
C GLY A 73 -5.00 8.75 -5.59
N ASN A 74 -6.10 8.61 -6.33
CA ASN A 74 -7.38 9.23 -6.02
C ASN A 74 -8.28 8.37 -5.12
N MET A 75 -7.80 7.19 -4.70
CA MET A 75 -8.53 6.31 -3.79
C MET A 75 -8.74 6.98 -2.43
N LEU A 76 -9.95 6.86 -1.90
CA LEU A 76 -10.29 7.45 -0.61
C LEU A 76 -9.48 6.78 0.51
N LEU A 77 -8.98 7.58 1.46
CA LEU A 77 -8.15 7.08 2.57
C LEU A 77 -8.85 6.00 3.41
N HIS A 78 -10.18 6.06 3.55
CA HIS A 78 -10.93 5.02 4.26
C HIS A 78 -10.94 3.69 3.49
N THR A 79 -10.91 3.73 2.16
CA THR A 79 -10.81 2.52 1.33
C THR A 79 -9.41 1.93 1.40
N VAL A 80 -8.37 2.78 1.37
CA VAL A 80 -6.97 2.35 1.62
C VAL A 80 -6.86 1.65 2.98
N LYS A 81 -7.49 2.21 4.02
CA LYS A 81 -7.56 1.60 5.35
C LYS A 81 -8.30 0.26 5.35
N ALA A 82 -9.46 0.18 4.68
CA ALA A 82 -10.21 -1.06 4.57
C ALA A 82 -9.42 -2.17 3.87
N THR A 83 -8.65 -1.83 2.82
CA THR A 83 -7.74 -2.76 2.15
C THR A 83 -6.66 -3.29 3.11
N LEU A 84 -6.00 -2.41 3.86
CA LEU A 84 -5.01 -2.81 4.87
C LEU A 84 -5.62 -3.81 5.88
N ASP A 85 -6.79 -3.49 6.43
CA ASP A 85 -7.44 -4.34 7.43
C ASP A 85 -7.85 -5.70 6.86
N GLY A 86 -8.28 -5.73 5.59
CA GLY A 86 -8.55 -6.96 4.85
C GLY A 86 -7.30 -7.84 4.72
N LEU A 87 -6.17 -7.25 4.32
CA LEU A 87 -4.89 -7.96 4.19
C LEU A 87 -4.39 -8.52 5.53
N ILE A 88 -4.51 -7.76 6.61
CA ILE A 88 -4.15 -8.22 7.97
C ILE A 88 -4.99 -9.42 8.37
N ARG A 89 -6.31 -9.39 8.11
CA ARG A 89 -7.23 -10.48 8.46
C ARG A 89 -6.99 -11.74 7.62
N ALA A 90 -6.64 -11.59 6.34
CA ALA A 90 -6.42 -12.73 5.44
C ALA A 90 -5.12 -13.50 5.71
N ARG A 91 -4.16 -12.89 6.41
CA ARG A 91 -2.85 -13.49 6.72
C ARG A 91 -2.79 -14.24 8.05
N ARG A 92 -3.87 -14.18 8.85
CA ARG A 92 -4.04 -14.96 10.09
C ARG A 92 -4.66 -16.31 9.78
#